data_AF-A0A8J3LML9-F1
#
_entry.id   AF-A0A8J3LML9-F1
#
_cell.length_a   1.000
_cell.length_b   1.000
_cell.length_c   1.000
_cell.angle_alpha   90.00
_cell.angle_beta   90.00
_cell.angle_gamma   90.00
#
_symmetry.space_group_name_H-M   'P 1'
#
loop_
_entity.id
_entity.type
_entity.pdbx_description
1 polymer ?
#
loop_
_entity_poly.entity_id
_entity_poly.type
_entity_poly.pdbx_seq_one_letter_code
_entity_poly.pdbx_strand_id
1 'polypeptide(L)'
;MERYVYLRSLITALLEDSPLTREEVIEDVRHLMSVGEEELAFYTMCSWLYEDALSITSSYYKRLVFAADELGTPESIRKLDELIEG
;
A
#
# COMPACT_ATOMS: atom_id res chain seq x y z
N MET A 1 4.91 18.70 9.07
CA MET A 1 4.98 17.65 10.11
C MET A 1 3.68 16.84 10.14
N GLU A 2 2.52 17.49 10.15
CA GLU A 2 1.20 16.82 10.14
C GLU A 2 0.98 15.92 8.91
N ARG A 3 1.40 16.35 7.71
CA ARG A 3 1.26 15.55 6.48
C ARG A 3 1.99 14.20 6.54
N TYR A 4 3.22 14.17 7.05
CA TYR A 4 4.00 12.92 7.16
C TYR A 4 3.37 11.93 8.14
N VAL A 5 2.92 12.43 9.30
CA VAL A 5 2.21 11.61 10.30
C VAL A 5 0.92 11.05 9.71
N TYR A 6 0.19 11.86 8.95
CA TYR A 6 -1.02 11.44 8.25
C TYR A 6 -0.73 10.35 7.20
N LEU A 7 0.23 10.57 6.29
CA LEU A 7 0.59 9.60 5.25
C LEU A 7 1.05 8.26 5.84
N ARG A 8 1.87 8.31 6.90
CA ARG A 8 2.29 7.10 7.61
C ARG A 8 1.12 6.35 8.24
N SER A 9 0.18 7.06 8.84
CA SER A 9 -1.02 6.45 9.42
C SER A 9 -1.88 5.79 8.35
N LEU A 10 -1.99 6.41 7.19
CA LEU A 10 -2.72 5.88 6.04
C LEU A 10 -2.09 4.57 5.52
N ILE A 11 -0.78 4.54 5.32
CA ILE A 11 -0.06 3.35 4.86
C ILE A 11 -0.07 2.25 5.93
N THR A 12 0.05 2.61 7.21
CA THR A 12 -0.05 1.64 8.33
C THR A 12 -1.40 0.93 8.31
N ALA A 13 -2.50 1.68 8.18
CA ALA A 13 -3.84 1.11 8.12
C ALA A 13 -4.06 0.21 6.88
N LEU A 14 -3.41 0.53 5.75
CA LEU A 14 -3.44 -0.35 4.57
C LEU A 14 -2.67 -1.64 4.83
N LEU A 15 -1.45 -1.55 5.36
CA LEU A 15 -0.61 -2.71 5.64
C LEU A 15 -1.27 -3.68 6.63
N GLU A 16 -1.92 -3.16 7.67
CA GLU A 16 -2.64 -3.96 8.68
C GLU A 16 -3.82 -4.74 8.08
N ASP A 17 -4.52 -4.16 7.11
CA ASP A 17 -5.66 -4.78 6.43
C ASP A 17 -5.27 -5.52 5.14
N SER A 18 -3.98 -5.56 4.81
CA SER A 18 -3.50 -6.12 3.55
C SER A 18 -3.52 -7.66 3.57
N PRO A 19 -3.67 -8.32 2.40
CA PRO A 19 -3.49 -9.77 2.29
C PRO A 19 -2.01 -10.20 2.29
N LEU A 20 -1.05 -9.29 2.49
CA LEU A 20 0.37 -9.64 2.53
C LEU A 20 0.67 -10.53 3.74
N THR A 21 1.29 -11.68 3.50
CA THR A 21 1.66 -12.63 4.55
C THR A 21 3.17 -12.81 4.70
N ARG A 22 3.96 -12.34 3.74
CA ARG A 22 5.42 -12.46 3.77
C ARG A 22 6.00 -11.48 4.78
N GLU A 23 6.56 -12.01 5.88
CA GLU A 23 7.12 -11.20 6.96
C GLU A 23 8.19 -10.22 6.45
N GLU A 24 9.08 -10.66 5.57
CA GLU A 24 10.13 -9.82 4.97
C GLU A 24 9.57 -8.60 4.23
N VAL A 25 8.43 -8.73 3.55
CA VAL A 25 7.77 -7.63 2.84
C VAL A 25 7.15 -6.66 3.83
N ILE A 26 6.47 -7.19 4.84
CA ILE A 26 5.83 -6.38 5.89
C ILE A 26 6.88 -5.59 6.67
N GLU A 27 8.01 -6.23 7.00
CA GLU A 27 9.13 -5.59 7.68
C GLU A 27 9.78 -4.50 6.82
N ASP A 28 9.96 -4.73 5.53
CA ASP A 28 10.51 -3.73 4.60
C ASP A 28 9.61 -2.49 4.49
N VAL A 29 8.29 -2.67 4.32
CA VAL A 29 7.32 -1.56 4.30
C VAL A 29 7.36 -0.78 5.61
N ARG A 30 7.44 -1.46 6.76
CA ARG A 30 7.59 -0.80 8.07
C ARG A 30 8.91 -0.05 8.21
N HIS A 31 10.00 -0.62 7.70
CA HIS A 31 11.31 0.01 7.71
C HIS A 31 11.31 1.30 6.88
N LEU A 32 10.78 1.26 5.66
CA LEU A 32 10.64 2.41 4.78
C LEU A 32 9.84 3.54 5.44
N MET A 33 8.70 3.21 6.05
CA MET A 33 7.94 4.19 6.85
C MET A 33 8.75 4.76 8.02
N SER A 34 9.60 3.96 8.67
CA SER A 34 10.40 4.43 9.83
C SER A 34 11.45 5.49 9.45
N VAL A 35 11.96 5.43 8.20
CA VAL A 35 12.98 6.36 7.68
C VAL A 35 12.38 7.52 6.88
N GLY A 36 11.06 7.61 6.76
CA GLY A 36 10.36 8.70 6.06
C GLY A 36 10.23 8.51 4.55
N GLU A 37 10.26 7.26 4.09
CA GLU A 37 10.11 6.87 2.68
C GLU A 37 8.68 6.36 2.45
N GLU A 38 7.66 7.18 2.75
CA GLU A 38 6.25 6.78 2.66
C GLU A 38 5.80 6.42 1.23
N GLU A 39 6.24 7.15 0.21
CA GLU A 39 5.92 6.84 -1.20
C GLU A 39 6.50 5.49 -1.62
N LEU A 40 7.74 5.19 -1.21
CA LEU A 40 8.39 3.91 -1.50
C LEU A 40 7.74 2.77 -0.71
N ALA A 41 7.37 2.99 0.55
CA ALA A 41 6.64 2.01 1.35
C ALA A 41 5.33 1.60 0.69
N PHE A 42 4.57 2.58 0.19
CA PHE A 42 3.32 2.33 -0.53
C PHE A 42 3.56 1.59 -1.86
N TYR A 43 4.55 2.04 -2.64
CA TYR A 43 4.95 1.38 -3.88
C TYR A 43 5.31 -0.10 -3.65
N THR A 44 6.15 -0.38 -2.65
CA THR A 44 6.57 -1.75 -2.31
C THR A 44 5.36 -2.62 -1.99
N MET A 45 4.43 -2.12 -1.18
CA MET A 45 3.19 -2.83 -0.86
C MET A 45 2.39 -3.14 -2.13
N CYS A 46 2.17 -2.15 -3.00
CA CYS A 46 1.44 -2.35 -4.25
C CYS A 46 2.13 -3.33 -5.22
N SER A 47 3.46 -3.28 -5.33
CA SER A 47 4.23 -4.20 -6.17
C SER A 47 4.02 -5.64 -5.72
N TRP A 48 4.12 -5.91 -4.42
CA TRP A 48 3.95 -7.25 -3.88
C TRP A 48 2.52 -7.78 -3.98
N LEU A 49 1.50 -6.92 -3.82
CA LEU A 49 0.11 -7.31 -4.09
C LEU A 49 -0.05 -7.86 -5.51
N TYR A 50 0.56 -7.20 -6.50
CA TYR A 50 0.51 -7.63 -7.90
C TYR A 50 1.39 -8.84 -8.19
N GLU A 51 2.64 -8.83 -7.72
CA GLU A 51 3.61 -9.90 -7.97
C GLU A 51 3.16 -11.24 -7.41
N ASP A 52 2.57 -11.25 -6.21
CA ASP A 52 2.03 -12.45 -5.58
C ASP A 52 0.58 -12.74 -6.02
N ALA A 53 0.02 -11.93 -6.94
CA ALA A 53 -1.36 -12.02 -7.45
C ALA A 53 -2.41 -12.14 -6.33
N LEU A 54 -2.25 -11.34 -5.27
CA LEU A 54 -3.07 -11.40 -4.07
C LEU A 54 -4.44 -10.79 -4.33
N SER A 55 -5.49 -11.60 -4.15
CA SER A 55 -6.87 -11.15 -4.26
C SER A 55 -7.18 -10.07 -3.22
N ILE A 56 -7.84 -9.00 -3.65
CA ILE A 56 -8.24 -7.88 -2.81
C ILE A 56 -9.72 -7.57 -2.95
N THR A 57 -10.34 -7.08 -1.89
CA THR A 57 -11.74 -6.64 -1.96
C THR A 57 -11.85 -5.28 -2.68
N SER A 58 -13.01 -5.01 -3.28
CA SER A 58 -13.29 -3.69 -3.89
C SER A 58 -13.16 -2.53 -2.89
N SER A 59 -13.50 -2.75 -1.61
CA SER A 59 -13.34 -1.73 -0.56
C SER A 59 -11.88 -1.45 -0.24
N TYR A 60 -11.04 -2.49 -0.19
CA TYR A 60 -9.59 -2.34 -0.01
C TYR A 60 -8.96 -1.61 -1.20
N TYR A 61 -9.34 -1.98 -2.44
CA TYR A 61 -8.87 -1.30 -3.64
C TYR A 61 -9.20 0.20 -3.64
N LYS A 62 -10.41 0.60 -3.24
CA LYS A 62 -10.77 2.03 -3.12
C LYS A 62 -9.89 2.79 -2.14
N ARG A 63 -9.45 2.15 -1.04
CA ARG A 63 -8.52 2.75 -0.07
C ARG A 63 -7.12 2.89 -0.65
N LEU A 64 -6.66 1.93 -1.46
CA LEU A 64 -5.40 2.04 -2.20
C LEU A 64 -5.44 3.21 -3.18
N VAL A 65 -6.52 3.36 -3.95
CA VAL A 65 -6.70 4.49 -4.89
C VAL A 65 -6.63 5.82 -4.15
N PHE A 66 -7.37 5.95 -3.04
CA PHE A 66 -7.33 7.16 -2.21
C PHE A 66 -5.91 7.47 -1.70
N ALA A 67 -5.19 6.46 -1.20
CA ALA A 67 -3.82 6.65 -0.73
C ALA A 67 -2.85 7.03 -1.85
N ALA A 68 -3.00 6.44 -3.03
CA ALA A 68 -2.21 6.79 -4.19
C ALA A 68 -2.41 8.26 -4.61
N ASP A 69 -3.64 8.76 -4.53
CA ASP A 69 -3.93 10.18 -4.79
C ASP A 69 -3.29 11.11 -3.74
N GLU A 70 -3.36 10.76 -2.45
CA GLU A 70 -2.76 11.54 -1.35
C GLU A 70 -1.22 11.59 -1.41
N LEU A 71 -0.61 10.49 -1.85
CA LEU A 71 0.83 10.33 -2.08
C LEU A 71 1.29 10.93 -3.42
N GLY A 72 0.38 11.18 -4.36
CA GLY A 72 0.72 11.63 -5.71
C GLY A 72 1.36 10.55 -6.57
N THR A 73 1.06 9.27 -6.29
CA THR A 73 1.62 8.09 -6.96
C THR A 73 0.53 7.17 -7.58
N PRO A 74 -0.38 7.68 -8.42
CA PRO A 74 -1.47 6.89 -9.01
C PRO A 74 -0.99 5.72 -9.86
N GLU A 75 0.25 5.78 -10.36
CA GLU A 75 0.88 4.70 -11.08
C GLU A 75 1.13 3.43 -10.26
N SER A 76 1.26 3.56 -8.94
CA SER A 76 1.54 2.42 -8.04
C SER A 76 0.37 1.45 -7.96
N ILE A 77 -0.87 1.93 -8.17
CA ILE A 77 -2.08 1.09 -8.15
C ILE A 77 -2.45 0.57 -9.55
N ARG A 78 -1.68 0.91 -10.57
CA ARG A 78 -1.96 0.51 -11.95
C ARG A 78 -1.89 -1.01 -12.03
N LYS A 79 -2.97 -1.63 -12.52
CA LYS A 79 -3.21 -3.09 -12.62
C LYS A 79 -3.70 -3.79 -11.35
N LEU A 80 -3.77 -3.12 -10.21
CA LEU A 80 -4.34 -3.75 -9.00
C LEU A 80 -5.86 -3.95 -9.11
N ASP A 81 -6.52 -3.30 -10.07
CA ASP A 81 -7.91 -3.55 -10.42
C ASP A 81 -8.15 -4.97 -10.95
N GLU A 82 -7.13 -5.59 -11.55
CA GLU A 82 -7.17 -6.98 -12.02
C GLU A 82 -7.27 -8.00 -10.87
N LEU A 83 -6.93 -7.58 -9.64
CA LEU A 83 -6.91 -8.43 -8.44
C LEU A 83 -8.19 -8.35 -7.62
N ILE A 84 -9.17 -7.54 -8.04
CA ILE A 84 -10.42 -7.33 -7.29
C ILE A 84 -11.26 -8.62 -7.31
N GLU A 85 -11.60 -9.12 -6.13
CA GLU A 85 -12.58 -10.19 -5.96
C GLU A 85 -13.96 -9.74 -6.46
N GLY A 86 -14.58 -10.57 -7.31
CA GLY A 86 -15.89 -10.32 -7.92
C GLY A 86 -17.07 -10.49 -6.96
#